data_AF-A0A1F8NV22-F1
#
_entry.id   AF-A0A1F8NV22-F1
#
_cell.length_a   1.000
_cell.length_b   1.000
_cell.length_c   1.000
_cell.angle_alpha   90.00
_cell.angle_beta   90.00
_cell.angle_gamma   90.00
#
_symmetry.space_group_name_H-M   'P 1'
#
loop_
_entity.id
_entity.type
_entity.pdbx_description
1 polymer ?
#
loop_
_entity_poly.entity_id
_entity_poly.type
_entity_poly.pdbx_seq_one_letter_code
_entity_poly.pdbx_strand_id
1 'polypeptide(L)'
;MRDFVIQYPGVFNKKDKALVKKYLDENRAITERGPVDVKALIKGKLPGNTPGIGPSFMATEAMIRYNNQKYDPENPVLNDSSYARKLGHRNIPAYPTFAAHDDTFIRPFPPMTRDTLLISDLSHSVTNYIPLYPGDTVLSKIYGKRRTKRGEPCIITRMMTGN
;
A
#
# COMPACT_ATOMS: atom_id res chain seq x y z
N MET A 1 -36.99 1.13 19.74
CA MET A 1 -36.08 2.10 19.11
C MET A 1 -34.94 2.46 20.07
N ARG A 2 -33.89 1.65 20.09
CA ARG A 2 -32.52 2.11 20.39
C ARG A 2 -31.59 1.33 19.48
N ASP A 3 -31.86 1.43 18.19
CA ASP A 3 -31.19 0.63 17.15
C ASP A 3 -29.86 1.26 16.71
N PHE A 4 -29.48 2.38 17.32
CA PHE A 4 -28.26 3.13 17.01
C PHE A 4 -27.47 3.45 18.27
N VAL A 5 -26.17 3.18 18.21
CA VAL A 5 -25.19 3.60 19.23
C VAL A 5 -24.63 4.93 18.78
N ILE A 6 -24.79 5.97 19.62
CA ILE A 6 -24.14 7.27 19.40
C ILE A 6 -22.69 7.15 19.84
N GLN A 7 -21.76 7.30 18.90
CA GLN A 7 -20.33 7.26 19.17
C GLN A 7 -19.70 8.59 18.76
N TYR A 8 -19.01 9.23 19.71
CA TYR A 8 -18.32 10.50 19.47
C TYR A 8 -16.89 10.25 18.99
N PRO A 9 -16.36 11.06 18.06
CA PRO A 9 -14.96 10.95 17.62
C PRO A 9 -13.99 10.96 18.81
N GLY A 10 -13.05 10.01 18.83
CA GLY A 10 -12.07 9.86 19.91
C GLY A 10 -12.59 9.19 21.19
N VAL A 11 -13.89 8.85 21.28
CA VAL A 11 -14.47 8.14 22.42
C VAL A 11 -14.72 6.67 22.05
N PHE A 12 -13.85 5.79 22.56
CA PHE A 12 -13.89 4.36 22.26
C PHE A 12 -14.69 3.58 23.31
N ASN A 13 -15.60 2.73 22.84
CA ASN A 13 -16.33 1.81 23.71
C ASN A 13 -15.40 0.69 24.25
N LYS A 14 -15.89 -0.13 25.18
CA LYS A 14 -15.07 -1.19 25.82
C LYS A 14 -14.52 -2.22 24.82
N LYS A 15 -15.26 -2.52 23.73
CA LYS A 15 -14.83 -3.47 22.68
C LYS A 15 -13.72 -2.86 21.81
N ASP A 16 -13.85 -1.58 21.49
CA ASP A 16 -12.93 -0.88 20.58
C ASP A 16 -11.61 -0.49 21.26
N LYS A 17 -11.61 -0.23 22.58
CA LYS A 17 -10.41 0.22 23.31
C LYS A 17 -9.18 -0.68 23.10
N ALA A 18 -9.37 -2.00 23.16
CA ALA A 18 -8.26 -2.94 22.97
C ALA A 18 -7.75 -2.94 21.52
N LEU A 19 -8.67 -2.84 20.55
CA LEU A 19 -8.37 -2.78 19.12
C LEU A 19 -7.63 -1.51 18.74
N VAL A 20 -8.12 -0.36 19.22
CA VAL A 20 -7.48 0.95 19.01
C VAL A 20 -6.13 0.99 19.68
N LYS A 21 -6.00 0.49 20.90
CA LYS A 21 -4.69 0.38 21.57
C LYS A 21 -3.71 -0.44 20.72
N LYS A 22 -4.11 -1.61 20.23
CA LYS A 22 -3.28 -2.44 19.36
C LYS A 22 -2.86 -1.69 18.10
N TYR A 23 -3.80 -1.01 17.43
CA TYR A 23 -3.50 -0.19 16.23
C TYR A 23 -2.50 0.93 16.53
N LEU A 24 -2.68 1.66 17.64
CA LEU A 24 -1.76 2.71 18.07
C LEU A 24 -0.38 2.17 18.43
N ASP A 25 -0.32 1.02 19.10
CA ASP A 25 0.94 0.35 19.45
C ASP A 25 1.70 -0.12 18.19
N GLU A 26 0.99 -0.66 17.19
CA GLU A 26 1.57 -1.07 15.90
C GLU A 26 2.12 0.15 15.12
N ASN A 27 1.38 1.26 15.09
CA ASN A 27 1.83 2.51 14.48
C ASN A 27 3.05 3.11 15.19
N ARG A 28 3.07 3.04 16.53
CA ARG A 28 4.22 3.48 17.32
C ARG A 28 5.46 2.64 17.00
N ALA A 29 5.32 1.32 16.88
CA ALA A 29 6.42 0.43 16.50
C ALA A 29 6.99 0.78 15.12
N ILE A 30 6.16 1.14 14.14
CA ILE A 30 6.64 1.61 12.82
C ILE A 30 7.45 2.90 12.94
N THR A 31 7.00 3.82 13.81
CA THR A 31 7.65 5.11 14.05
C THR A 31 9.00 4.93 14.77
N GLU A 32 9.02 4.13 15.83
CA GLU A 32 10.21 3.84 16.64
C GLU A 32 11.26 3.01 15.89
N ARG A 33 10.84 2.15 14.96
CA ARG A 33 11.76 1.40 14.06
C ARG A 33 12.67 2.33 13.24
N GLY A 34 12.25 3.58 13.01
CA GLY A 34 13.03 4.53 12.21
C GLY A 34 13.10 4.15 10.73
N PRO A 35 14.12 4.59 9.96
CA PRO A 35 14.25 4.25 8.54
C PRO A 35 14.40 2.73 8.29
N VAL A 36 13.85 2.21 7.19
CA VAL A 36 14.06 0.80 6.78
C VAL A 36 15.40 0.71 6.06
N ASP A 37 16.22 -0.29 6.38
CA ASP A 37 17.34 -0.67 5.51
C ASP A 37 16.79 -1.27 4.20
N VAL A 38 16.77 -0.42 3.17
CA VAL A 38 16.31 -0.76 1.82
C VAL A 38 17.12 -1.89 1.20
N LYS A 39 18.44 -1.96 1.45
CA LYS A 39 19.30 -2.99 0.87
C LYS A 39 19.04 -4.34 1.54
N ALA A 40 18.85 -4.35 2.85
CA ALA A 40 18.46 -5.57 3.57
C ALA A 40 17.06 -6.05 3.14
N LEU A 41 16.11 -5.13 2.93
CA LEU A 41 14.77 -5.45 2.45
C LEU A 41 14.79 -6.13 1.07
N ILE A 42 15.49 -5.55 0.10
CA ILE A 42 15.61 -6.12 -1.26
C ILE A 42 16.22 -7.52 -1.22
N LYS A 43 17.18 -7.75 -0.32
CA LYS A 43 17.84 -9.06 -0.14
C LYS A 43 17.06 -10.05 0.73
N GLY A 44 15.86 -9.70 1.21
CA GLY A 44 15.08 -10.54 2.11
C GLY A 44 15.76 -10.80 3.47
N LYS A 45 16.66 -9.91 3.91
CA LYS A 45 17.45 -10.05 5.14
C LYS A 45 16.85 -9.35 6.36
N LEU A 46 15.71 -8.69 6.20
CA LEU A 46 15.02 -8.08 7.34
C LEU A 46 14.37 -9.17 8.21
N PRO A 47 14.32 -8.99 9.54
CA PRO A 47 13.53 -9.86 10.41
C PRO A 47 12.08 -9.98 9.94
N GLY A 48 11.51 -11.19 9.94
CA GLY A 48 10.14 -11.42 9.45
C GLY A 48 9.06 -10.65 10.23
N ASN A 49 9.36 -10.21 11.45
CA ASN A 49 8.49 -9.39 12.29
C ASN A 49 8.78 -7.88 12.21
N THR A 50 9.52 -7.42 11.18
CA THR A 50 9.86 -6.00 11.03
C THR A 50 8.60 -5.14 10.89
N PRO A 51 8.35 -4.17 11.79
CA PRO A 51 7.15 -3.33 11.73
C PRO A 51 7.01 -2.56 10.42
N GLY A 52 5.81 -2.62 9.82
CA GLY A 52 5.46 -1.86 8.60
C GLY A 52 5.93 -2.48 7.28
N ILE A 53 6.47 -3.70 7.30
CA ILE A 53 6.77 -4.47 6.09
C ILE A 53 5.58 -5.37 5.77
N GLY A 54 4.94 -5.12 4.63
CA GLY A 54 3.84 -5.92 4.11
C GLY A 54 4.33 -7.15 3.35
N PRO A 55 3.42 -8.01 2.88
CA PRO A 55 3.78 -9.14 2.05
C PRO A 55 4.42 -8.67 0.73
N SER A 56 5.29 -9.52 0.19
CA SER A 56 5.82 -9.40 -1.17
C SER A 56 4.92 -10.14 -2.14
N PHE A 57 4.78 -9.64 -3.37
CA PHE A 57 4.19 -10.41 -4.45
C PHE A 57 5.00 -10.25 -5.74
N MET A 58 4.96 -11.26 -6.59
CA MET A 58 5.51 -11.18 -7.94
C MET A 58 4.44 -10.61 -8.87
N ALA A 59 4.77 -9.54 -9.57
CA ALA A 59 3.88 -8.95 -10.56
C ALA A 59 3.84 -9.84 -11.81
N THR A 60 2.77 -10.62 -11.95
CA THR A 60 2.60 -11.47 -13.12
C THR A 60 2.18 -10.64 -14.34
N GLU A 61 2.47 -11.15 -15.54
CA GLU A 61 2.03 -10.49 -16.78
C GLU A 61 0.50 -10.34 -16.83
N ALA A 62 -0.23 -11.35 -16.35
CA ALA A 62 -1.70 -11.31 -16.30
C ALA A 62 -2.22 -10.17 -15.41
N MET A 63 -1.62 -9.96 -14.24
CA MET A 63 -1.96 -8.84 -13.35
C MET A 63 -1.72 -7.49 -14.03
N ILE A 64 -0.56 -7.34 -14.66
CA ILE A 64 -0.18 -6.11 -15.34
C ILE A 64 -1.10 -5.83 -16.53
N ARG A 65 -1.38 -6.83 -17.37
CA ARG A 65 -2.31 -6.69 -18.51
C ARG A 65 -3.71 -6.32 -18.06
N TYR A 66 -4.23 -6.98 -17.03
CA TYR A 66 -5.54 -6.65 -16.48
C TYR A 66 -5.60 -5.19 -16.04
N ASN A 67 -4.59 -4.72 -15.30
CA ASN A 67 -4.55 -3.34 -14.81
C ASN A 67 -4.39 -2.32 -15.96
N ASN A 68 -3.49 -2.59 -16.90
CA ASN A 68 -3.25 -1.75 -18.07
C ASN A 68 -4.52 -1.63 -18.93
N GLN A 69 -5.20 -2.75 -19.21
CA GLN A 69 -6.44 -2.75 -19.99
C GLN A 69 -7.60 -2.05 -19.27
N LYS A 70 -7.65 -2.13 -17.94
CA LYS A 70 -8.67 -1.44 -17.15
C LYS A 70 -8.55 0.08 -17.27
N TYR A 71 -7.34 0.62 -17.29
CA TYR A 71 -7.10 2.07 -17.23
C TYR A 71 -6.76 2.72 -18.58
N ASP A 72 -6.08 2.02 -19.48
CA ASP A 72 -5.62 2.55 -20.77
C ASP A 72 -5.44 1.40 -21.80
N PRO A 73 -6.55 0.83 -22.31
CA PRO A 73 -6.52 -0.37 -23.15
C PRO A 73 -5.93 -0.15 -24.55
N GLU A 74 -5.99 1.07 -25.08
CA GLU A 74 -5.55 1.38 -26.45
C GLU A 74 -4.06 1.72 -26.54
N ASN A 75 -3.40 1.95 -25.40
CA ASN A 75 -2.00 2.35 -25.37
C ASN A 75 -1.07 1.19 -25.75
N PRO A 76 -0.35 1.29 -26.87
CA PRO A 76 0.50 0.20 -27.37
C PRO A 76 1.74 0.00 -26.50
N VAL A 77 2.21 1.02 -25.77
CA VAL A 77 3.33 0.87 -24.83
C VAL A 77 2.95 -0.07 -23.69
N LEU A 78 1.72 0.05 -23.20
CA LEU A 78 1.22 -0.72 -22.05
C LEU A 78 0.71 -2.12 -22.43
N ASN A 79 0.30 -2.33 -23.67
CA ASN A 79 -0.42 -3.54 -24.06
C ASN A 79 0.32 -4.40 -25.11
N ASP A 80 1.24 -3.83 -25.90
CA ASP A 80 2.05 -4.54 -26.89
C ASP A 80 3.52 -4.62 -26.46
N SER A 81 3.96 -5.82 -26.10
CA SER A 81 5.34 -6.08 -25.66
C SER A 81 6.38 -5.78 -26.74
N SER A 82 6.04 -5.97 -28.02
CA SER A 82 6.96 -5.72 -29.14
C SER A 82 7.14 -4.23 -29.37
N TYR A 83 6.05 -3.46 -29.26
CA TYR A 83 6.07 -2.01 -29.35
C TYR A 83 6.82 -1.39 -28.17
N ALA A 84 6.53 -1.84 -26.94
CA ALA A 84 7.22 -1.39 -25.73
C ALA A 84 8.75 -1.60 -25.84
N ARG A 85 9.18 -2.76 -26.33
CA ARG A 85 10.60 -3.08 -26.52
C ARG A 85 11.28 -2.18 -27.56
N LYS A 86 10.58 -1.80 -28.64
CA LYS A 86 11.10 -0.84 -29.63
C LYS A 86 11.38 0.54 -29.02
N LEU A 87 10.66 0.90 -27.96
CA LEU A 87 10.86 2.14 -27.20
C LEU A 87 11.87 1.99 -26.05
N GLY A 88 12.55 0.84 -25.94
CA GLY A 88 13.58 0.61 -24.92
C GLY A 88 13.07 0.03 -23.60
N HIS A 89 11.80 -0.36 -23.51
CA HIS A 89 11.29 -1.06 -22.32
C HIS A 89 11.69 -2.53 -22.32
N ARG A 90 11.83 -3.12 -21.12
CA ARG A 90 12.14 -4.55 -20.96
C ARG A 90 10.98 -5.45 -21.43
N ASN A 91 9.76 -5.01 -21.16
CA ASN A 91 8.49 -5.64 -21.53
C ASN A 91 7.37 -4.58 -21.46
N ILE A 92 6.10 -4.96 -21.50
CA ILE A 92 4.99 -4.06 -21.14
C ILE A 92 5.22 -3.51 -19.73
N PRO A 93 5.35 -2.19 -19.54
CA PRO A 93 5.43 -1.62 -18.20
C PRO A 93 4.03 -1.65 -17.57
N ALA A 94 4.01 -1.79 -16.25
CA ALA A 94 2.79 -1.65 -15.48
C ALA A 94 2.32 -0.19 -15.46
N TYR A 95 1.00 0.01 -15.46
CA TYR A 95 0.39 1.32 -15.33
C TYR A 95 0.93 2.05 -14.08
N PRO A 96 1.10 3.38 -14.10
CA PRO A 96 1.72 4.12 -13.00
C PRO A 96 1.10 3.88 -11.62
N THR A 97 -0.17 3.51 -11.54
CA THR A 97 -0.89 3.21 -10.29
C THR A 97 -1.09 1.71 -10.05
N PHE A 98 -0.42 0.84 -10.82
CA PHE A 98 -0.52 -0.62 -10.71
C PHE A 98 -0.36 -1.11 -9.28
N ALA A 99 0.52 -0.45 -8.53
CA ALA A 99 0.91 -0.85 -7.20
C ALA A 99 0.10 -0.08 -6.11
N ALA A 100 -0.72 0.91 -6.49
CA ALA A 100 -1.56 1.71 -5.59
C ALA A 100 -2.82 0.95 -5.11
N HIS A 101 -2.64 -0.27 -4.60
CA HIS A 101 -3.66 -1.10 -3.96
C HIS A 101 -3.21 -1.49 -2.55
N ASP A 102 -2.69 -0.52 -1.82
CA ASP A 102 -2.18 -0.71 -0.47
C ASP A 102 -3.23 -1.27 0.49
N ASP A 103 -4.53 -1.04 0.25
CA ASP A 103 -5.64 -1.73 0.93
C ASP A 103 -5.54 -3.27 0.91
N THR A 104 -4.86 -3.84 -0.09
CA THR A 104 -4.60 -5.29 -0.17
C THR A 104 -3.60 -5.76 0.89
N PHE A 105 -2.77 -4.85 1.39
CA PHE A 105 -1.61 -5.14 2.24
C PHE A 105 -1.61 -4.40 3.58
N ILE A 106 -2.34 -3.30 3.69
CA ILE A 106 -2.63 -2.65 4.96
C ILE A 106 -3.46 -3.64 5.77
N ARG A 107 -3.06 -3.87 7.02
CA ARG A 107 -3.85 -4.71 7.91
C ARG A 107 -5.27 -4.16 7.95
N PRO A 108 -6.29 -4.96 7.61
CA PRO A 108 -7.65 -4.47 7.61
C PRO A 108 -7.92 -3.90 9.00
N PHE A 109 -8.57 -2.74 9.04
CA PHE A 109 -9.11 -2.25 10.30
C PHE A 109 -9.96 -3.38 10.89
N PRO A 110 -9.88 -3.63 12.22
CA PRO A 110 -10.49 -4.81 12.81
C PRO A 110 -11.92 -5.02 12.31
N PRO A 111 -12.23 -6.19 11.70
CA PRO A 111 -13.53 -6.41 11.06
C PRO A 111 -14.73 -6.13 11.98
N MET A 112 -14.53 -6.35 13.28
CA MET A 112 -15.51 -6.08 14.35
C MET A 112 -15.91 -4.60 14.49
N THR A 113 -15.21 -3.69 13.81
CA THR A 113 -15.39 -2.24 13.87
C THR A 113 -15.65 -1.63 12.49
N ARG A 114 -15.96 -2.45 11.48
CA ARG A 114 -16.20 -1.99 10.10
C ARG A 114 -17.36 -1.00 10.02
N ASP A 115 -18.41 -1.20 10.82
CA ASP A 115 -19.62 -0.38 10.79
C ASP A 115 -19.46 0.97 11.52
N THR A 116 -18.32 1.19 12.19
CA THR A 116 -18.05 2.40 12.98
C THR A 116 -17.09 3.37 12.29
N LEU A 117 -16.63 3.03 11.09
CA LEU A 117 -15.64 3.80 10.33
C LEU A 117 -16.21 4.41 9.06
N LEU A 118 -16.02 5.71 8.92
CA LEU A 118 -16.04 6.39 7.64
C LEU A 118 -14.59 6.57 7.18
N ILE A 119 -14.19 5.85 6.14
CA ILE A 119 -12.90 6.07 5.47
C ILE A 119 -13.17 6.94 4.25
N SER A 120 -12.51 8.09 4.19
CA SER A 120 -12.50 8.96 3.02
C SER A 120 -11.06 9.11 2.55
N ASP A 121 -10.76 8.64 1.35
CA ASP A 121 -9.48 8.93 0.70
C ASP A 121 -9.59 10.28 -0.01
N LEU A 122 -9.12 11.33 0.66
CA LEU A 122 -9.15 12.69 0.14
C LEU A 122 -8.04 12.96 -0.89
N SER A 123 -6.95 12.17 -0.86
CA SER A 123 -5.82 12.39 -1.75
C SER A 123 -4.87 11.21 -1.77
N HIS A 124 -4.56 10.74 -2.98
CA HIS A 124 -3.53 9.73 -3.23
C HIS A 124 -2.37 10.34 -4.01
N SER A 125 -1.14 10.03 -3.64
CA SER A 125 0.07 10.46 -4.36
C SER A 125 0.95 9.28 -4.69
N VAL A 126 1.17 9.04 -5.98
CA VAL A 126 2.05 7.96 -6.46
C VAL A 126 3.31 8.57 -7.08
N THR A 127 4.47 7.98 -6.80
CA THR A 127 5.73 8.35 -7.44
C THR A 127 6.43 7.10 -7.94
N ASN A 128 6.60 7.02 -9.26
CA ASN A 128 7.31 5.92 -9.90
C ASN A 128 8.78 6.30 -10.11
N TYR A 129 9.69 5.55 -9.49
CA TYR A 129 11.13 5.76 -9.64
C TYR A 129 11.69 5.00 -10.85
N ILE A 130 11.19 3.79 -11.07
CA ILE A 130 11.51 2.96 -12.23
C ILE A 130 10.24 2.23 -12.69
N PRO A 131 10.12 1.88 -13.99
CA PRO A 131 9.01 1.09 -14.47
C PRO A 131 9.03 -0.32 -13.85
N LEU A 132 7.85 -0.84 -13.60
CA LEU A 132 7.63 -2.19 -13.11
C LEU A 132 7.22 -3.08 -14.28
N TYR A 133 7.76 -4.29 -14.35
CA TYR A 133 7.54 -5.21 -15.45
C TYR A 133 7.07 -6.59 -14.94
N PRO A 134 6.52 -7.43 -15.83
CA PRO A 134 6.25 -8.82 -15.50
C PRO A 134 7.49 -9.52 -14.93
N GLY A 135 7.28 -10.27 -13.85
CA GLY A 135 8.32 -11.00 -13.11
C GLY A 135 8.97 -10.20 -11.98
N ASP A 136 8.77 -8.88 -11.90
CA ASP A 136 9.33 -8.09 -10.81
C ASP A 136 8.67 -8.44 -9.47
N THR A 137 9.48 -8.46 -8.40
CA THR A 137 8.97 -8.60 -7.03
C THR A 137 8.66 -7.22 -6.47
N VAL A 138 7.41 -7.06 -6.03
CA VAL A 138 6.88 -5.83 -5.44
C VAL A 138 6.82 -5.99 -3.93
N LEU A 139 7.41 -5.03 -3.23
CA LEU A 139 7.43 -4.99 -1.77
C LEU A 139 6.57 -3.82 -1.27
N SER A 140 5.47 -4.14 -0.57
CA SER A 140 4.66 -3.13 0.10
C SER A 140 5.28 -2.73 1.44
N LYS A 141 5.30 -1.42 1.71
CA LYS A 141 5.82 -0.88 2.96
C LYS A 141 5.03 0.34 3.36
N ILE A 142 4.69 0.38 4.62
CA ILE A 142 3.95 1.48 5.25
C ILE A 142 4.93 2.39 5.96
N TYR A 143 4.99 3.65 5.53
CA TYR A 143 5.69 4.71 6.24
C TYR A 143 4.69 5.54 7.05
N GLY A 144 4.86 5.53 8.37
CA GLY A 144 4.06 6.34 9.31
C GLY A 144 4.50 7.81 9.39
N LYS A 145 4.78 8.47 8.25
CA LYS A 145 5.11 9.91 8.27
C LYS A 145 4.50 10.65 7.08
N ARG A 146 3.35 11.27 7.32
CA ARG A 146 3.18 12.72 7.29
C ARG A 146 2.05 13.09 8.26
N ARG A 147 2.22 14.21 8.98
CA ARG A 147 1.06 14.93 9.51
C ARG A 147 0.47 15.71 8.35
N THR A 148 -0.84 15.72 8.15
CA THR A 148 -1.47 16.78 7.33
C THR A 148 -1.07 18.14 7.93
N LYS A 149 -1.24 19.26 7.21
CA LYS A 149 -1.02 20.61 7.82
C LYS A 149 -1.85 20.82 9.11
N ARG A 150 -2.83 19.95 9.37
CA ARG A 150 -3.70 19.91 10.55
C ARG A 150 -3.31 18.87 11.62
N GLY A 151 -2.22 18.12 11.43
CA GLY A 151 -1.71 17.18 12.44
C GLY A 151 -2.19 15.73 12.32
N GLU A 152 -2.96 15.37 11.28
CA GLU A 152 -3.56 14.03 11.16
C GLU A 152 -2.58 13.00 10.59
N PRO A 153 -2.61 11.74 11.05
CA PRO A 153 -1.74 10.69 10.55
C PRO A 153 -2.05 10.34 9.09
N CYS A 154 -1.04 10.46 8.22
CA CYS A 154 -1.07 10.02 6.83
C CYS A 154 -0.15 8.80 6.68
N ILE A 155 -0.71 7.74 6.08
CA ILE A 155 -0.01 6.51 5.69
C ILE A 155 0.55 6.74 4.29
N ILE A 156 1.87 6.61 4.12
CA ILE A 156 2.50 6.66 2.80
C ILE A 156 3.01 5.27 2.46
N THR A 157 2.44 4.69 1.40
CA THR A 157 2.91 3.43 0.84
C THR A 157 3.96 3.71 -0.23
N ARG A 158 5.18 3.20 -0.09
CA ARG A 158 6.23 3.32 -1.12
C ARG A 158 6.73 1.95 -1.52
N MET A 159 6.33 1.51 -2.71
CA MET A 159 6.79 0.25 -3.26
C MET A 159 8.17 0.38 -3.88
N MET A 160 8.97 -0.66 -3.68
CA MET A 160 10.25 -0.83 -4.36
C MET A 160 10.20 -2.13 -5.13
N THR A 161 10.75 -2.09 -6.33
CA THR A 161 11.08 -3.27 -7.12
C THR A 161 12.44 -3.78 -6.65
N GLY A 162 12.52 -5.09 -6.38
CA GLY A 162 13.80 -5.80 -6.23
C GLY A 162 14.19 -6.38 -7.59
N ASN A 163 15.39 -6.05 -8.07
CA ASN A 163 16.07 -6.81 -9.12
C ASN A 163 16.81 -7.99 -8.49
#